data_AF-A0A6J6TE53-F1
#
_entry.id   AF-A0A6J6TE53-F1
#
_cell.length_a   1.000
_cell.length_b   1.000
_cell.length_c   1.000
_cell.angle_alpha   90.00
_cell.angle_beta   90.00
_cell.angle_gamma   90.00
#
_symmetry.space_group_name_H-M   'P 1'
#
loop_
_entity.id
_entity.type
_entity.pdbx_description
1 polymer ?
#
loop_
_entity_poly.entity_id
_entity_poly.type
_entity_poly.pdbx_seq_one_letter_code
_entity_poly.pdbx_strand_id
1 'polypeptide(L)'
;MLGTHIGPTHGHQTGRTLELSMRAITALFGHAGIEWNITEATHEERAYLKTWAAYYKNNRALLHSGRMVRVDYPDENGYLHGVSAHDKSRAIFAYVQLTPTDVIHPAELKFPDLDPRATYMVKAVYPAGKPRFMLISPPAWMEGVKISGSALAHSGLAAPILAPANAFIIEITKI
;
A
#
# COMPACT_ATOMS: atom_id res chain seq x y z
N MET A 1 -20.84 -3.04 -4.86
CA MET A 1 -19.72 -2.07 -4.89
C MET A 1 -19.61 -1.45 -3.50
N LEU A 2 -18.40 -1.21 -2.99
CA LEU A 2 -18.16 -0.67 -1.64
C LEU A 2 -17.45 0.69 -1.77
N GLY A 3 -18.06 1.76 -1.25
CA GLY A 3 -17.43 3.08 -1.16
C GLY A 3 -16.39 3.15 -0.05
N THR A 4 -15.25 3.76 -0.31
CA THR A 4 -14.15 3.89 0.65
C THR A 4 -13.54 5.29 0.58
N HIS A 5 -13.70 6.09 1.63
CA HIS A 5 -13.41 7.52 1.57
C HIS A 5 -12.34 7.95 2.58
N ILE A 6 -11.55 8.95 2.20
CA ILE A 6 -10.62 9.63 3.10
C ILE A 6 -11.41 10.63 3.95
N GLY A 7 -11.51 10.35 5.26
CA GLY A 7 -12.05 11.30 6.25
C GLY A 7 -10.98 12.22 6.84
N PRO A 8 -11.34 13.13 7.76
CA PRO A 8 -10.41 13.99 8.49
C PRO A 8 -9.41 13.20 9.36
N THR A 9 -8.39 13.90 9.87
CA THR A 9 -7.32 13.31 10.72
C THR A 9 -7.86 12.65 11.99
N HIS A 10 -8.85 13.26 12.63
CA HIS A 10 -9.59 12.67 13.75
C HIS A 10 -10.90 12.07 13.25
N GLY A 11 -11.03 10.74 13.31
CA GLY A 11 -12.21 10.05 12.80
C GLY A 11 -13.44 10.28 13.69
N HIS A 12 -14.58 10.67 13.10
CA HIS A 12 -15.80 10.98 13.86
C HIS A 12 -16.44 9.78 14.54
N GLN A 13 -16.32 8.57 13.98
CA GLN A 13 -16.99 7.38 14.52
C GLN A 13 -16.22 6.70 15.63
N THR A 14 -14.88 6.72 15.57
CA THR A 14 -14.02 5.98 16.52
C THR A 14 -13.16 6.89 17.39
N GLY A 15 -13.08 8.19 17.07
CA GLY A 15 -12.17 9.12 17.73
C GLY A 15 -10.69 8.90 17.42
N ARG A 16 -10.33 7.88 16.61
CA ARG A 16 -8.93 7.58 16.29
C ARG A 16 -8.30 8.67 15.43
N THR A 17 -7.04 8.97 15.71
CA THR A 17 -6.16 9.78 14.87
C THR A 17 -5.32 8.86 14.00
N LEU A 18 -5.40 9.02 12.67
CA LEU A 18 -4.65 8.19 11.72
C LEU A 18 -3.88 9.06 10.73
N GLU A 19 -2.65 8.65 10.43
CA GLU A 19 -1.82 9.31 9.42
C GLU A 19 -2.53 9.34 8.06
N LEU A 20 -2.27 10.38 7.25
CA LEU A 20 -2.88 10.49 5.94
C LEU A 20 -2.53 9.29 5.04
N SER A 21 -1.29 8.78 5.14
CA SER A 21 -0.84 7.60 4.40
C SER A 21 -1.76 6.40 4.63
N MET A 22 -2.07 6.09 5.89
CA MET A 22 -2.98 5.01 6.27
C MET A 22 -4.39 5.21 5.69
N ARG A 23 -4.98 6.39 5.91
CA ARG A 23 -6.35 6.71 5.43
C ARG A 23 -6.44 6.64 3.91
N ALA A 24 -5.48 7.26 3.22
CA ALA A 24 -5.47 7.40 1.77
C ALA A 24 -5.16 6.08 1.05
N ILE A 25 -4.16 5.32 1.50
CA ILE A 25 -3.83 4.04 0.88
C ILE A 25 -4.96 3.03 1.06
N THR A 26 -5.56 2.96 2.25
CA THR A 26 -6.70 2.07 2.51
C THR A 26 -7.90 2.40 1.61
N ALA A 27 -8.15 3.69 1.36
CA ALA A 27 -9.26 4.14 0.53
C ALA A 27 -9.14 3.75 -0.96
N LEU A 28 -7.96 3.36 -1.45
CA LEU A 28 -7.72 3.02 -2.87
C LEU A 28 -8.38 1.71 -3.33
N PHE A 29 -8.66 0.79 -2.40
CA PHE A 29 -9.10 -0.59 -2.74
C PHE A 29 -10.62 -0.79 -2.75
N GLY A 30 -11.38 0.29 -2.59
CA GLY A 30 -12.82 0.34 -2.88
C GLY A 30 -13.11 1.41 -3.94
N HIS A 31 -14.36 1.87 -4.01
CA HIS A 31 -14.70 3.03 -4.83
C HIS A 31 -14.23 4.29 -4.11
N ALA A 32 -13.02 4.73 -4.45
CA ALA A 32 -12.27 5.73 -3.71
C ALA A 32 -12.88 7.14 -3.79
N GLY A 33 -12.85 7.88 -2.68
CA GLY A 33 -13.37 9.24 -2.57
C GLY A 33 -12.80 10.00 -1.37
N ILE A 34 -13.25 11.25 -1.18
CA ILE A 34 -12.84 12.13 -0.08
C ILE A 34 -14.10 12.63 0.61
N GLU A 35 -14.18 12.43 1.92
CA GLU A 35 -15.25 12.91 2.81
C GLU A 35 -14.63 13.76 3.93
N TRP A 36 -14.00 14.85 3.52
CA TRP A 36 -13.29 15.76 4.40
C TRP A 36 -13.45 17.19 3.89
N ASN A 37 -13.69 18.14 4.80
CA ASN A 37 -13.60 19.57 4.48
C ASN A 37 -12.14 19.95 4.14
N ILE A 38 -11.81 19.93 2.85
CA ILE A 38 -10.44 20.17 2.36
C ILE A 38 -9.94 21.60 2.62
N THR A 39 -10.81 22.53 3.02
CA THR A 39 -10.40 23.89 3.41
C THR A 39 -9.66 23.91 4.75
N GLU A 40 -9.90 22.90 5.60
CA GLU A 40 -9.22 22.70 6.88
C GLU A 40 -7.92 21.89 6.76
N ALA A 41 -7.70 21.24 5.60
CA ALA A 41 -6.46 20.51 5.33
C ALA A 41 -5.26 21.47 5.26
N THR A 42 -4.10 21.02 5.69
CA THR A 42 -2.84 21.74 5.49
C THR A 42 -2.48 21.81 3.99
N HIS A 43 -1.57 22.71 3.64
CA HIS A 43 -1.06 22.79 2.26
C HIS A 43 -0.40 21.48 1.81
N GLU A 44 0.32 20.82 2.70
CA GLU A 44 0.97 19.54 2.43
C GLU A 44 -0.06 18.42 2.21
N GLU A 45 -1.06 18.30 3.09
CA GLU A 45 -2.13 17.30 2.93
C GLU A 45 -2.89 17.49 1.61
N ARG A 46 -3.19 18.74 1.22
CA ARG A 46 -3.80 19.01 -0.10
C ARG A 46 -2.92 18.58 -1.27
N ALA A 47 -1.60 18.76 -1.16
CA ALA A 47 -0.67 18.29 -2.17
C ALA A 47 -0.68 16.75 -2.28
N TYR A 48 -0.69 16.05 -1.15
CA TYR A 48 -0.79 14.60 -1.11
C TYR A 48 -2.15 14.07 -1.59
N LEU A 49 -3.25 14.75 -1.29
CA LEU A 49 -4.57 14.40 -1.83
C LEU A 49 -4.61 14.55 -3.35
N LYS A 50 -3.94 15.56 -3.91
CA LYS A 50 -3.82 15.74 -5.36
C LYS A 50 -3.04 14.59 -6.01
N THR A 51 -1.89 14.20 -5.44
CA THR A 51 -1.10 13.07 -5.96
C THR A 51 -1.85 11.75 -5.83
N TRP A 52 -2.59 11.56 -4.73
CA TRP A 52 -3.40 10.38 -4.49
C TRP A 52 -4.55 10.27 -5.49
N ALA A 53 -5.27 11.37 -5.74
CA ALA A 53 -6.36 11.41 -6.71
C ALA A 53 -5.86 11.11 -8.13
N ALA A 54 -4.67 11.61 -8.51
CA ALA A 54 -4.04 11.27 -9.77
C ALA A 54 -3.67 9.78 -9.84
N TYR A 55 -3.07 9.23 -8.78
CA TYR A 55 -2.74 7.82 -8.69
C TYR A 55 -3.96 6.91 -8.85
N TYR A 56 -5.05 7.21 -8.13
CA TYR A 56 -6.31 6.49 -8.26
C TYR A 56 -6.83 6.56 -9.69
N LYS A 57 -6.92 7.74 -10.31
CA LYS A 57 -7.41 7.88 -11.69
C LYS A 57 -6.57 7.07 -12.70
N ASN A 58 -5.26 7.05 -12.53
CA ASN A 58 -4.34 6.32 -13.41
C ASN A 58 -4.45 4.80 -13.24
N ASN A 59 -4.84 4.32 -12.06
CA ASN A 59 -4.85 2.90 -11.73
C ASN A 59 -6.25 2.31 -11.49
N ARG A 60 -7.33 3.11 -11.53
CA ARG A 60 -8.70 2.67 -11.19
C ARG A 60 -9.19 1.48 -12.00
N ALA A 61 -8.75 1.36 -13.25
CA ALA A 61 -9.08 0.20 -14.09
C ALA A 61 -8.57 -1.08 -13.43
N LEU A 62 -7.30 -1.11 -13.01
CA LEU A 62 -6.71 -2.23 -12.30
C LEU A 62 -7.29 -2.40 -10.88
N LEU A 63 -7.42 -1.31 -10.12
CA LEU A 63 -7.98 -1.36 -8.75
C LEU A 63 -9.41 -1.92 -8.71
N HIS A 64 -10.23 -1.66 -9.72
CA HIS A 64 -11.63 -2.08 -9.74
C HIS A 64 -11.87 -3.43 -10.44
N SER A 65 -11.03 -3.81 -11.39
CA SER A 65 -11.25 -5.01 -12.23
C SER A 65 -10.20 -6.10 -12.06
N GLY A 66 -9.08 -5.81 -11.40
CA GLY A 66 -8.04 -6.78 -11.09
C GLY A 66 -8.53 -7.87 -10.14
N ARG A 67 -7.76 -8.95 -10.04
CA ARG A 67 -8.02 -10.00 -9.05
C ARG A 67 -7.58 -9.50 -7.68
N MET A 68 -8.53 -9.43 -6.75
CA MET A 68 -8.22 -9.12 -5.35
C MET A 68 -7.36 -10.25 -4.75
N VAL A 69 -6.26 -9.87 -4.14
CA VAL A 69 -5.34 -10.75 -3.43
C VAL A 69 -5.30 -10.32 -1.97
N ARG A 70 -5.70 -11.21 -1.07
CA ARG A 70 -5.49 -11.04 0.38
C ARG A 70 -4.39 -12.01 0.78
N VAL A 71 -3.37 -11.50 1.46
CA VAL A 71 -2.28 -12.33 1.94
C VAL A 71 -2.50 -12.56 3.42
N ASP A 72 -2.45 -13.83 3.84
CA ASP A 72 -2.38 -14.21 5.24
C ASP A 72 -0.99 -13.84 5.77
N TYR A 73 -0.80 -12.56 6.06
CA TYR A 73 0.46 -12.05 6.56
C TYR A 73 0.69 -12.58 7.99
N PRO A 74 1.84 -13.19 8.30
CA PRO A 74 2.03 -13.88 9.57
C PRO A 74 2.03 -13.01 10.83
N ASP A 75 2.26 -11.69 10.68
CA ASP A 75 2.28 -10.74 11.78
C ASP A 75 0.93 -10.00 11.86
N GLU A 76 0.23 -10.16 12.99
CA GLU A 76 -1.07 -9.53 13.25
C GLU A 76 -1.01 -7.99 13.31
N ASN A 77 0.19 -7.43 13.49
CA ASN A 77 0.40 -5.99 13.54
C ASN A 77 0.33 -5.32 12.15
N GLY A 78 0.23 -6.10 11.07
CA GLY A 78 0.18 -5.58 9.72
C GLY A 78 -0.73 -6.37 8.78
N TYR A 79 -1.09 -5.73 7.67
CA TYR A 79 -1.75 -6.39 6.56
C TYR A 79 -0.98 -6.22 5.26
N LEU A 80 -1.07 -7.23 4.41
CA LEU A 80 -0.65 -7.18 3.02
C LEU A 80 -1.82 -7.60 2.12
N HIS A 81 -2.23 -6.72 1.23
CA HIS A 81 -3.30 -7.02 0.28
C HIS A 81 -3.10 -6.22 -1.01
N GLY A 82 -3.76 -6.61 -2.09
CA GLY A 82 -3.58 -5.95 -3.35
C GLY A 82 -4.53 -6.41 -4.44
N VAL A 83 -4.25 -5.94 -5.65
CA VAL A 83 -4.89 -6.41 -6.88
C VAL A 83 -3.83 -6.79 -7.90
N SER A 84 -4.05 -7.89 -8.63
CA SER A 84 -3.23 -8.29 -9.76
C SER A 84 -4.01 -8.16 -11.07
N ALA A 85 -3.30 -7.87 -12.16
CA ALA A 85 -3.89 -7.92 -13.49
C ALA A 85 -4.19 -9.39 -13.89
N HIS A 86 -5.28 -9.61 -14.64
CA HIS A 86 -5.67 -10.95 -15.10
C HIS A 86 -4.59 -11.63 -15.94
N ASP A 87 -3.87 -10.85 -16.74
CA ASP A 87 -2.76 -11.28 -17.60
C ASP A 87 -1.40 -11.39 -16.89
N LYS A 88 -1.36 -11.16 -15.57
CA LYS A 88 -0.13 -11.15 -14.74
C LYS A 88 0.91 -10.09 -15.14
N SER A 89 0.53 -9.09 -15.92
CA SER A 89 1.45 -8.04 -16.39
C SER A 89 1.87 -7.08 -15.28
N ARG A 90 1.00 -6.83 -14.30
CA ARG A 90 1.27 -5.94 -13.18
C ARG A 90 0.38 -6.20 -11.97
N ALA A 91 0.79 -5.71 -10.81
CA ALA A 91 0.01 -5.73 -9.58
C ALA A 91 0.28 -4.49 -8.72
N ILE A 92 -0.68 -4.16 -7.85
CA ILE A 92 -0.60 -3.08 -6.86
C ILE A 92 -0.97 -3.68 -5.51
N PHE A 93 -0.05 -3.63 -4.56
CA PHE A 93 -0.28 -4.08 -3.18
C PHE A 93 -0.13 -2.91 -2.21
N ALA A 94 -0.78 -3.00 -1.06
CA ALA A 94 -0.55 -2.16 0.09
C ALA A 94 0.01 -2.99 1.24
N TYR A 95 1.08 -2.49 1.85
CA TYR A 95 1.46 -2.88 3.20
C TYR A 95 0.92 -1.85 4.18
N VAL A 96 0.23 -2.34 5.21
CA VAL A 96 -0.54 -1.52 6.15
C VAL A 96 -0.12 -1.92 7.56
N GLN A 97 0.62 -1.04 8.25
CA GLN A 97 1.00 -1.23 9.66
C GLN A 97 -0.13 -0.71 10.55
N LEU A 98 -0.72 -1.61 11.35
CA LEU A 98 -1.83 -1.31 12.27
C LEU A 98 -1.28 -0.80 13.60
N THR A 99 -0.38 -1.59 14.19
CA THR A 99 0.22 -1.43 15.53
C THR A 99 1.75 -1.54 15.42
N PRO A 100 2.53 -1.21 16.46
CA PRO A 100 3.98 -1.44 16.43
C PRO A 100 4.28 -2.92 16.14
N THR A 101 5.37 -3.21 15.43
CA THR A 101 5.88 -4.58 15.38
C THR A 101 6.61 -4.89 16.69
N ASP A 102 6.45 -6.11 17.18
CA ASP A 102 7.11 -6.58 18.41
C ASP A 102 8.43 -7.30 18.12
N VAL A 103 8.84 -7.36 16.85
CA VAL A 103 10.05 -8.05 16.39
C VAL A 103 10.96 -7.10 15.59
N ILE A 104 12.26 -7.37 15.66
CA ILE A 104 13.26 -6.59 14.90
C ILE A 104 13.30 -6.96 13.40
N HIS A 105 12.76 -8.14 13.06
CA HIS A 105 12.69 -8.67 11.70
C HIS A 105 11.27 -9.17 11.43
N PRO A 106 10.38 -8.31 10.92
CA PRO A 106 9.04 -8.73 10.53
C PRO A 106 9.09 -9.76 9.39
N ALA A 107 8.02 -10.54 9.26
CA ALA A 107 7.88 -11.52 8.20
C ALA A 107 8.03 -10.90 6.80
N GLU A 108 8.51 -11.67 5.82
CA GLU A 108 8.66 -11.16 4.46
C GLU A 108 7.31 -10.85 3.80
N LEU A 109 7.29 -9.79 3.00
CA LEU A 109 6.16 -9.46 2.15
C LEU A 109 6.15 -10.42 0.94
N LYS A 110 5.23 -11.37 0.94
CA LYS A 110 5.08 -12.37 -0.14
C LYS A 110 3.91 -12.01 -1.04
N PHE A 111 4.12 -12.11 -2.34
CA PHE A 111 3.16 -11.68 -3.36
C PHE A 111 2.73 -12.88 -4.20
N PRO A 112 1.62 -13.55 -3.82
CA PRO A 112 1.07 -14.63 -4.62
C PRO A 112 0.40 -14.07 -5.88
N ASP A 113 -0.06 -14.97 -6.75
CA ASP A 113 -0.85 -14.61 -7.93
C ASP A 113 -0.05 -13.81 -9.00
N LEU A 114 1.25 -14.09 -9.12
CA LEU A 114 2.14 -13.62 -10.19
C LEU A 114 2.56 -14.79 -11.12
N ASP A 115 3.09 -14.50 -12.31
CA ASP A 115 3.67 -15.52 -13.19
C ASP A 115 5.03 -15.97 -12.64
N PRO A 116 5.19 -17.25 -12.22
CA PRO A 116 6.42 -17.70 -11.57
C PRO A 116 7.64 -17.70 -12.49
N ARG A 117 7.44 -17.69 -13.81
CA ARG A 117 8.53 -17.69 -14.81
C ARG A 117 8.90 -16.29 -15.28
N ALA A 118 8.10 -15.29 -14.95
CA ALA A 118 8.37 -13.90 -15.31
C ALA A 118 9.34 -13.24 -14.34
N THR A 119 10.03 -12.21 -14.84
CA THR A 119 10.74 -11.25 -13.98
C THR A 119 9.90 -10.00 -13.83
N TYR A 120 9.91 -9.42 -12.63
CA TYR A 120 9.16 -8.22 -12.30
C TYR A 120 10.11 -7.14 -11.79
N MET A 121 9.83 -5.89 -12.15
CA MET A 121 10.30 -4.71 -11.44
C MET A 121 9.37 -4.44 -10.27
N VAL A 122 9.91 -4.38 -9.06
CA VAL A 122 9.16 -4.09 -7.83
C VAL A 122 9.73 -2.85 -7.16
N LYS A 123 8.86 -1.93 -6.73
CA LYS A 123 9.25 -0.71 -6.02
C LYS A 123 8.15 -0.25 -5.07
N ALA A 124 8.52 0.52 -4.06
CA ALA A 124 7.58 1.26 -3.23
C ALA A 124 7.19 2.58 -3.90
N VAL A 125 5.92 2.98 -3.77
CA VAL A 125 5.43 4.30 -4.20
C VAL A 125 4.55 4.91 -3.12
N TYR A 126 4.51 6.24 -3.11
CA TYR A 126 3.95 7.04 -2.02
C TYR A 126 2.92 8.05 -2.53
N PRO A 127 1.79 7.59 -3.09
CA PRO A 127 0.85 8.48 -3.76
C PRO A 127 0.16 9.46 -2.81
N ALA A 128 0.24 9.25 -1.49
CA ALA A 128 -0.31 10.14 -0.46
C ALA A 128 0.76 10.61 0.54
N GLY A 129 2.00 10.78 0.08
CA GLY A 129 3.14 11.10 0.94
C GLY A 129 3.82 9.85 1.50
N LYS A 130 5.07 10.00 1.96
CA LYS A 130 5.84 8.89 2.55
C LYS A 130 5.22 8.50 3.90
N PRO A 131 5.16 7.20 4.24
CA PRO A 131 4.81 6.79 5.60
C PRO A 131 5.93 7.19 6.56
N ARG A 132 5.63 7.22 7.86
CA ARG A 132 6.64 7.33 8.90
C ARG A 132 7.33 5.98 9.09
N PHE A 133 8.62 5.91 8.76
CA PHE A 133 9.47 4.74 9.03
C PHE A 133 10.05 4.80 10.44
N MET A 134 10.32 3.64 11.04
CA MET A 134 11.01 3.50 12.33
C MET A 134 12.45 2.98 12.19
N LEU A 135 12.84 2.56 10.98
CA LEU A 135 14.22 2.16 10.66
C LEU A 135 15.07 3.38 10.30
N ILE A 136 16.38 3.27 10.56
CA ILE A 136 17.38 4.25 10.08
C ILE A 136 17.43 4.27 8.55
N SER A 137 17.31 3.11 7.92
CA SER A 137 17.27 2.98 6.46
C SER A 137 16.26 1.92 6.05
N PRO A 138 15.37 2.22 5.07
CA PRO A 138 14.43 1.25 4.56
C PRO A 138 15.14 0.16 3.72
N PRO A 139 14.50 -1.01 3.51
CA PRO A 139 15.01 -2.03 2.61
C PRO A 139 15.30 -1.50 1.20
N ALA A 140 16.46 -1.86 0.64
CA ALA A 140 16.92 -1.33 -0.65
C ALA A 140 15.96 -1.61 -1.83
N TRP A 141 15.19 -2.69 -1.78
CA TRP A 141 14.24 -3.03 -2.84
C TRP A 141 13.17 -1.96 -3.04
N MET A 142 12.90 -1.14 -2.03
CA MET A 142 11.87 -0.09 -2.09
C MET A 142 12.15 0.95 -3.17
N GLU A 143 13.43 1.15 -3.53
CA GLU A 143 13.84 2.03 -4.64
C GLU A 143 13.71 1.34 -6.02
N GLY A 144 13.59 0.01 -6.06
CA GLY A 144 13.50 -0.78 -7.29
C GLY A 144 14.34 -2.06 -7.22
N VAL A 145 13.72 -3.20 -7.50
CA VAL A 145 14.42 -4.48 -7.65
C VAL A 145 13.83 -5.30 -8.80
N LYS A 146 14.70 -6.03 -9.52
CA LYS A 146 14.28 -7.05 -10.47
C LYS A 146 14.31 -8.41 -9.79
N ILE A 147 13.16 -9.09 -9.76
CA ILE A 147 13.02 -10.37 -9.05
C ILE A 147 12.00 -11.25 -9.77
N SER A 148 12.19 -12.56 -9.73
CA SER A 148 11.26 -13.50 -10.36
C SER A 148 9.93 -13.56 -9.62
N GLY A 149 8.84 -13.86 -10.34
CA GLY A 149 7.55 -14.11 -9.71
C GLY A 149 7.60 -15.29 -8.72
N SER A 150 8.43 -16.30 -8.99
CA SER A 150 8.66 -17.41 -8.07
C SER A 150 9.28 -16.98 -6.74
N ALA A 151 10.28 -16.10 -6.77
CA ALA A 151 10.92 -15.58 -5.56
C ALA A 151 9.98 -14.65 -4.78
N LEU A 152 9.19 -13.81 -5.48
CA LEU A 152 8.17 -12.97 -4.85
C LEU A 152 7.09 -13.79 -4.11
N ALA A 153 6.70 -14.94 -4.65
CA ALA A 153 5.68 -15.79 -4.05
C ALA A 153 6.19 -16.60 -2.83
N HIS A 154 7.42 -17.13 -2.88
CA HIS A 154 7.91 -18.08 -1.88
C HIS A 154 8.87 -17.46 -0.86
N SER A 155 9.77 -16.58 -1.32
CA SER A 155 10.76 -15.90 -0.47
C SER A 155 10.26 -14.54 -0.01
N GLY A 156 9.65 -13.75 -0.90
CA GLY A 156 9.16 -12.41 -0.61
C GLY A 156 10.25 -11.34 -0.56
N LEU A 157 9.87 -10.16 -0.05
CA LEU A 157 10.74 -9.00 0.15
C LEU A 157 10.81 -8.64 1.63
N ALA A 158 11.96 -8.19 2.10
CA ALA A 158 12.10 -7.74 3.49
C ALA A 158 11.09 -6.63 3.81
N ALA A 159 10.27 -6.81 4.85
CA ALA A 159 9.29 -5.81 5.25
C ALA A 159 9.99 -4.60 5.92
N PRO A 160 9.61 -3.36 5.59
CA PRO A 160 10.04 -2.20 6.36
C PRO A 160 9.30 -2.14 7.70
N ILE A 161 9.92 -1.51 8.71
CA ILE A 161 9.23 -1.18 9.95
C ILE A 161 8.68 0.24 9.85
N LEU A 162 7.35 0.36 9.84
CA LEU A 162 6.64 1.63 9.89
C LEU A 162 6.23 1.96 11.32
N ALA A 163 5.97 3.23 11.59
CA ALA A 163 5.24 3.60 12.79
C ALA A 163 3.78 3.09 12.69
N PRO A 164 3.07 2.92 13.81
CA PRO A 164 1.68 2.48 13.80
C PRO A 164 0.79 3.38 12.93
N ALA A 165 -0.29 2.80 12.41
CA ALA A 165 -1.26 3.50 11.55
C ALA A 165 -0.58 4.20 10.35
N ASN A 166 0.25 3.48 9.61
CA ASN A 166 0.86 3.93 8.37
C ASN A 166 0.73 2.88 7.27
N ALA A 167 0.72 3.32 6.02
CA ALA A 167 0.67 2.42 4.88
C ALA A 167 1.42 2.98 3.67
N PHE A 168 1.83 2.11 2.75
CA PHE A 168 2.38 2.51 1.46
C PHE A 168 1.98 1.51 0.36
N ILE A 169 2.22 1.89 -0.89
CA ILE A 169 1.90 1.06 -2.05
C ILE A 169 3.17 0.41 -2.60
N ILE A 170 3.02 -0.82 -3.07
CA ILE A 170 4.03 -1.62 -3.75
C ILE A 170 3.54 -1.85 -5.18
N GLU A 171 4.30 -1.37 -6.14
CA GLU A 171 4.04 -1.62 -7.56
C GLU A 171 4.92 -2.76 -8.06
N ILE A 172 4.29 -3.69 -8.78
CA ILE A 172 4.94 -4.85 -9.38
C ILE A 172 4.60 -4.82 -10.87
N THR A 173 5.58 -4.76 -11.76
CA THR A 173 5.37 -4.72 -13.21
C THR A 173 6.28 -5.70 -13.92
N LYS A 174 5.72 -6.55 -14.77
CA LYS A 174 6.44 -7.54 -15.56
C LYS A 174 7.40 -6.82 -16.51
N ILE A 175 8.63 -7.30 -16.63
CA ILE A 175 9.66 -6.78 -17.55
C ILE A 175 9.95 -7.74 -18.68
#